data_AF-A0A957D1I2-F1
#
_entry.id   AF-A0A957D1I2-F1
#
_cell.length_a   1.000
_cell.length_b   1.000
_cell.length_c   1.000
_cell.angle_alpha   90.00
_cell.angle_beta   90.00
_cell.angle_gamma   90.00
#
_symmetry.space_group_name_H-M   'P 1'
#
loop_
_entity.id
_entity.type
_entity.pdbx_description
1 polymer ?
#
loop_
_entity_poly.entity_id
_entity_poly.type
_entity_poly.pdbx_seq_one_letter_code
_entity_poly.pdbx_strand_id
1 'polypeptide(L)'
;MANSTTKWHSFIGREISRFLHQCQSIAIVVNPDDGETVYVHMPYMMWGISWIEKKKEAFSKLAQRHQDRLFRVRAAHANAPPNVRAFLQRHLYQDDGSEKLCAEGRATPDEIKTIVQEAIHAQIVPVSRNRLYPDSADCRQWLKQYGIGVDCSGFVKQALIRLVKASCAFLGKTPDERDSYGVGWMTTHGFRRDILGTATERDSFGSVATPRKARPGDVLVSQSHIRIVIDVEPCPDDALILHLAESTSAVDIPLGQATADADIGPRRIQVQYPQPDQPIARQVPLFRRLYDKTFAADEAESAYILGRFRKLGLIYLTM
;
A
#
# COMPACT_ATOMS: atom_id res chain seq x y z
N MET A 1 10.69 25.36 -25.12
CA MET A 1 11.46 24.30 -24.44
C MET A 1 10.78 24.03 -23.11
N ALA A 2 10.23 22.82 -22.88
CA ALA A 2 9.72 22.50 -21.55
C ALA A 2 10.89 22.58 -20.55
N ASN A 3 10.69 23.34 -19.46
CA ASN A 3 11.73 23.57 -18.44
C ASN A 3 12.21 22.22 -17.89
N SER A 4 13.50 22.08 -17.61
CA SER A 4 14.11 20.80 -17.14
C SER A 4 13.39 20.24 -15.90
N THR A 5 12.89 21.14 -15.04
CA THR A 5 12.06 20.81 -13.87
C THR A 5 10.77 20.06 -14.23
N THR A 6 10.08 20.47 -15.30
CA THR A 6 8.83 19.81 -15.72
C THR A 6 9.10 18.38 -16.19
N LYS A 7 10.17 18.17 -16.97
CA LYS A 7 10.56 16.83 -17.43
C LYS A 7 10.91 15.91 -16.25
N TRP A 8 11.59 16.45 -15.24
CA TRP A 8 11.96 15.74 -14.03
C TRP A 8 10.74 15.31 -13.20
N HIS A 9 9.81 16.23 -12.95
CA HIS A 9 8.57 15.93 -12.24
C HIS A 9 7.73 14.88 -12.96
N SER A 10 7.58 14.98 -14.29
CA SER A 10 6.89 13.96 -15.08
C SER A 10 7.59 12.60 -15.07
N PHE A 11 8.92 12.57 -14.97
CA PHE A 11 9.66 11.32 -14.78
C PHE A 11 9.33 10.68 -13.43
N ILE A 12 9.42 11.43 -12.33
CA ILE A 12 9.11 10.93 -10.98
C ILE A 12 7.68 10.38 -10.92
N GLY A 13 6.69 11.16 -11.35
CA GLY A 13 5.28 10.74 -11.31
C GLY A 13 5.02 9.46 -12.10
N ARG A 14 5.67 9.30 -13.25
CA ARG A 14 5.59 8.08 -14.06
C ARG A 14 6.24 6.87 -13.38
N GLU A 15 7.38 7.03 -12.71
CA GLU A 15 8.02 5.92 -11.99
C GLU A 15 7.20 5.46 -10.80
N ILE A 16 6.60 6.39 -10.03
CA ILE A 16 5.70 6.05 -8.93
C ILE A 16 4.45 5.34 -9.47
N SER A 17 3.87 5.83 -10.57
CA SER A 17 2.71 5.21 -11.22
C SER A 17 3.02 3.80 -11.72
N ARG A 18 4.22 3.59 -12.29
CA ARG A 18 4.67 2.26 -12.72
C ARG A 18 4.83 1.32 -11.54
N PHE A 19 5.44 1.77 -10.44
CA PHE A 19 5.56 0.97 -9.22
C PHE A 19 4.19 0.60 -8.66
N LEU A 20 3.28 1.57 -8.58
CA LEU A 20 1.92 1.34 -8.14
C LEU A 20 1.22 0.28 -9.00
N HIS A 21 1.30 0.40 -10.33
CA HIS A 21 0.72 -0.59 -11.23
C HIS A 21 1.29 -1.99 -11.00
N GLN A 22 2.60 -2.12 -10.76
CA GLN A 22 3.21 -3.41 -10.42
C GLN A 22 2.68 -4.00 -9.12
N CYS A 23 2.43 -3.18 -8.09
CA CYS A 23 1.80 -3.64 -6.86
C CYS A 23 0.34 -4.09 -7.07
N GLN A 24 -0.34 -3.52 -8.06
CA GLN A 24 -1.76 -3.78 -8.34
C GLN A 24 -2.00 -4.93 -9.33
N SER A 25 -0.98 -5.32 -10.08
CA SER A 25 -1.12 -6.24 -11.21
C SER A 25 0.05 -7.23 -11.25
N ILE A 26 0.26 -7.97 -10.17
CA ILE A 26 1.29 -9.00 -10.09
C ILE A 26 0.82 -10.21 -10.88
N ALA A 27 1.44 -10.45 -12.04
CA ALA A 27 1.13 -11.59 -12.89
C ALA A 27 1.59 -12.91 -12.25
N ILE A 28 0.66 -13.84 -12.05
CA ILE A 28 0.86 -15.20 -11.51
C ILE A 28 0.35 -16.21 -12.52
N VAL A 29 1.18 -17.17 -12.90
CA VAL A 29 0.77 -18.29 -13.77
C VAL A 29 0.08 -19.34 -12.91
N VAL A 30 -1.20 -19.58 -13.16
CA VAL A 30 -2.02 -20.51 -12.36
C VAL A 30 -2.21 -21.86 -13.04
N ASN A 31 -2.24 -21.88 -14.38
CA ASN A 31 -2.25 -23.10 -15.17
C ASN A 31 -0.90 -23.27 -15.91
N PRO A 32 -0.10 -24.29 -15.58
CA PRO A 32 1.18 -24.52 -16.27
C PRO A 32 1.03 -25.07 -17.69
N ASP A 33 -0.13 -25.64 -18.04
CA ASP A 33 -0.33 -26.33 -19.33
C ASP A 33 -0.60 -25.35 -20.47
N ASP A 34 -1.39 -24.30 -20.22
CA ASP A 34 -1.74 -23.28 -21.22
C ASP A 34 -1.18 -21.88 -20.89
N GLY A 35 -0.54 -21.71 -19.72
CA GLY A 35 0.00 -20.44 -19.27
C GLY A 35 -1.04 -19.45 -18.75
N GLU A 36 -2.24 -19.92 -18.34
CA GLU A 36 -3.27 -19.06 -17.73
C GLU A 36 -2.65 -18.20 -16.62
N THR A 37 -2.84 -16.88 -16.73
CA THR A 37 -2.26 -15.89 -15.83
C THR A 37 -3.36 -15.09 -15.16
N VAL A 38 -3.28 -15.00 -13.83
CA VAL A 38 -4.13 -14.09 -13.02
C VAL A 38 -3.29 -12.93 -12.51
N TYR A 39 -3.94 -11.80 -12.22
CA TYR A 39 -3.27 -10.60 -11.72
C TYR A 39 -3.65 -10.37 -10.27
N VAL A 40 -2.68 -10.51 -9.38
CA VAL A 40 -2.87 -10.40 -7.93
C VAL A 40 -2.54 -8.98 -7.48
N HIS A 41 -3.45 -8.41 -6.71
CA HIS A 41 -3.25 -7.13 -6.02
C HIS A 41 -2.64 -7.38 -4.63
N MET A 42 -1.56 -6.69 -4.31
CA MET A 42 -0.87 -6.85 -3.03
C MET A 42 -1.73 -6.34 -1.86
N PRO A 43 -2.04 -7.16 -0.85
CA PRO A 43 -2.88 -6.75 0.27
C PRO A 43 -2.15 -5.77 1.19
N TYR A 44 -2.90 -4.83 1.76
CA TYR A 44 -2.45 -3.98 2.84
C TYR A 44 -2.40 -4.76 4.15
N MET A 45 -1.27 -4.65 4.83
CA MET A 45 -1.01 -5.30 6.11
C MET A 45 -0.63 -4.26 7.15
N MET A 46 -1.53 -3.94 8.07
CA MET A 46 -1.18 -3.05 9.18
C MET A 46 -0.15 -3.73 10.10
N TRP A 47 1.12 -3.37 9.98
CA TRP A 47 2.21 -4.04 10.69
C TRP A 47 2.64 -3.34 11.99
N GLY A 48 2.40 -2.04 12.13
CA GLY A 48 2.75 -1.35 13.37
C GLY A 48 1.93 -0.09 13.61
N ILE A 49 1.64 0.15 14.88
CA ILE A 49 1.22 1.44 15.39
C ILE A 49 2.24 1.79 16.45
N SER A 50 2.81 2.98 16.33
CA SER A 50 3.82 3.47 17.25
C SER A 50 3.34 3.42 18.68
N TRP A 51 4.31 3.28 19.59
CA TRP A 51 4.09 3.52 21.00
C TRP A 51 3.52 4.92 21.30
N ILE A 52 3.83 5.92 20.46
CA ILE A 52 3.35 7.30 20.57
C ILE A 52 1.85 7.40 20.22
N GLU A 53 1.39 6.65 19.23
CA GLU A 53 -0.01 6.61 18.80
C GLU A 53 -0.89 5.88 19.82
N LYS A 54 -0.39 4.81 20.46
CA LYS A 54 -1.14 4.05 21.48
C LYS A 54 -1.66 4.89 22.66
N LYS A 55 -1.04 6.03 22.95
CA LYS A 55 -1.45 6.94 24.04
C LYS A 55 -2.58 7.90 23.67
N LYS A 56 -2.96 7.98 22.40
CA LYS A 56 -4.05 8.83 21.93
C LYS A 56 -5.30 7.99 21.71
N GLU A 57 -6.41 8.40 22.33
CA GLU A 57 -7.71 7.73 22.21
C GLU A 57 -8.11 7.48 20.75
N ALA A 58 -7.80 8.44 19.86
CA ALA A 58 -8.03 8.34 18.42
C ALA A 58 -7.39 7.11 17.74
N PHE A 59 -6.33 6.52 18.33
CA PHE A 59 -5.62 5.37 17.77
C PHE A 59 -5.90 4.06 18.51
N SER A 60 -6.71 4.09 19.58
CA SER A 60 -7.10 2.88 20.31
C SER A 60 -7.77 1.84 19.39
N LYS A 61 -8.69 2.30 18.53
CA LYS A 61 -9.36 1.46 17.52
C LYS A 61 -8.37 0.86 16.52
N LEU A 62 -7.41 1.66 16.07
CA LEU A 62 -6.38 1.19 15.14
C LEU A 62 -5.51 0.12 15.82
N ALA A 63 -5.10 0.35 17.07
CA ALA A 63 -4.32 -0.59 17.88
C ALA A 63 -5.05 -1.90 18.11
N GLN A 64 -6.34 -1.84 18.43
CA GLN A 64 -7.15 -3.04 18.53
C GLN A 64 -7.19 -3.81 17.21
N ARG A 65 -7.45 -3.13 16.07
CA ARG A 65 -7.47 -3.78 14.74
C ARG A 65 -6.14 -4.46 14.41
N HIS A 66 -5.02 -3.82 14.74
CA HIS A 66 -3.70 -4.40 14.55
C HIS A 66 -3.49 -5.65 15.43
N GLN A 67 -3.85 -5.59 16.72
CA GLN A 67 -3.74 -6.75 17.62
C GLN A 67 -4.65 -7.90 17.17
N ASP A 68 -5.89 -7.62 16.80
CA ASP A 68 -6.83 -8.63 16.28
C ASP A 68 -6.29 -9.30 15.01
N ARG A 69 -5.67 -8.52 14.12
CA ARG A 69 -4.97 -9.06 12.94
C ARG A 69 -3.85 -9.99 13.36
N LEU A 70 -2.93 -9.56 14.22
CA LEU A 70 -1.79 -10.38 14.66
C LEU A 70 -2.27 -11.69 15.30
N PHE A 71 -3.32 -11.61 16.13
CA PHE A 71 -3.94 -12.79 16.72
C PHE A 71 -4.46 -13.76 15.64
N ARG A 72 -5.22 -13.27 14.65
CA ARG A 72 -5.73 -14.09 13.55
C ARG A 72 -4.62 -14.71 12.70
N VAL A 73 -3.57 -13.96 12.37
CA VAL A 73 -2.43 -14.48 11.60
C VAL A 73 -1.71 -15.58 12.38
N ARG A 74 -1.42 -15.37 13.67
CA ARG A 74 -0.80 -16.40 14.52
C ARG A 74 -1.66 -17.65 14.65
N ALA A 75 -2.97 -17.49 14.82
CA ALA A 75 -3.90 -18.61 14.84
C ALA A 75 -3.92 -19.35 13.49
N ALA A 76 -3.89 -18.64 12.37
CA ALA A 76 -3.84 -19.24 11.04
C ALA A 76 -2.54 -20.02 10.81
N HIS A 77 -1.39 -19.52 11.28
CA HIS A 77 -0.11 -20.22 11.22
C HIS A 77 -0.11 -21.49 12.08
N ALA A 78 -0.62 -21.39 13.32
CA ALA A 78 -0.71 -22.53 14.24
C ALA A 78 -1.61 -23.64 13.68
N ASN A 79 -2.74 -23.28 13.09
CA ASN A 79 -3.72 -24.21 12.53
C ASN A 79 -3.44 -24.60 11.06
N ALA A 80 -2.34 -24.11 10.47
CA ALA A 80 -1.99 -24.44 9.10
C ALA A 80 -1.63 -25.94 8.96
N PRO A 81 -2.03 -26.60 7.86
CA PRO A 81 -1.57 -27.95 7.55
C PRO A 81 -0.02 -28.04 7.50
N PRO A 82 0.59 -29.21 7.76
CA PRO A 82 2.05 -29.34 7.87
C PRO A 82 2.83 -28.82 6.66
N ASN A 83 2.36 -29.09 5.44
CA ASN A 83 2.97 -28.60 4.20
C ASN A 83 2.91 -27.07 4.10
N VAL A 84 1.79 -26.46 4.48
CA VAL A 84 1.64 -25.00 4.52
C VAL A 84 2.55 -24.39 5.58
N ARG A 85 2.62 -24.99 6.77
CA ARG A 85 3.49 -24.50 7.85
C ARG A 85 4.97 -24.53 7.45
N ALA A 86 5.43 -25.62 6.84
CA ALA A 86 6.79 -25.74 6.32
C ALA A 86 7.07 -24.68 5.24
N PHE A 87 6.10 -24.43 4.36
CA PHE A 87 6.19 -23.37 3.36
C PHE A 87 6.33 -21.98 4.01
N LEU A 88 5.48 -21.66 4.98
CA LEU A 88 5.50 -20.38 5.69
C LEU A 88 6.80 -20.21 6.47
N GLN A 89 7.30 -21.25 7.14
CA GLN A 89 8.58 -21.20 7.87
C GLN A 89 9.71 -20.77 6.94
N ARG A 90 9.82 -21.42 5.78
CA ARG A 90 10.86 -21.14 4.78
C ARG A 90 10.79 -19.73 4.21
N HIS A 91 9.58 -19.20 4.02
CA HIS A 91 9.36 -17.92 3.32
C HIS A 91 9.24 -16.71 4.24
N LEU A 92 8.73 -16.89 5.46
CA LEU A 92 8.42 -15.79 6.38
C LEU A 92 9.41 -15.65 7.51
N TYR A 93 10.28 -16.65 7.74
CA TYR A 93 11.25 -16.64 8.81
C TYR A 93 12.66 -16.90 8.29
N GLN A 94 13.64 -16.25 8.91
CA GLN A 94 15.06 -16.55 8.77
C GLN A 94 15.41 -17.80 9.57
N ASP A 95 16.62 -18.33 9.36
CA ASP A 95 17.12 -19.52 10.08
C ASP A 95 17.26 -19.28 11.60
N ASP A 96 17.46 -18.02 12.01
CA ASP A 96 17.51 -17.61 13.43
C ASP A 96 16.11 -17.42 14.06
N GLY A 97 15.04 -17.66 13.29
CA GLY A 97 13.65 -17.50 13.71
C GLY A 97 13.11 -16.07 13.63
N SER A 98 13.91 -15.09 13.20
CA SER A 98 13.41 -13.73 12.96
C SER A 98 12.52 -13.64 11.73
N GLU A 99 11.53 -12.74 11.73
CA GLU A 99 10.63 -12.53 10.60
C GLU A 99 11.36 -11.87 9.42
N LYS A 100 11.10 -12.35 8.19
CA LYS A 100 11.54 -11.68 6.96
C LYS A 100 10.70 -10.43 6.69
N LEU A 101 11.23 -9.52 5.89
CA LEU A 101 10.55 -8.26 5.52
C LEU A 101 9.13 -8.47 4.95
N CYS A 102 8.88 -9.57 4.23
CA CYS A 102 7.56 -9.87 3.69
C CYS A 102 6.50 -10.17 4.77
N ALA A 103 6.89 -10.74 5.91
CA ALA A 103 6.04 -10.89 7.09
C ALA A 103 5.88 -9.56 7.85
N GLU A 104 6.84 -8.65 7.69
CA GLU A 104 6.84 -7.32 8.30
C GLU A 104 6.02 -6.25 7.55
N GLY A 105 5.18 -6.64 6.58
CA GLY A 105 4.47 -5.67 5.74
C GLY A 105 5.41 -4.88 4.81
N ARG A 106 6.59 -5.41 4.49
CA ARG A 106 7.59 -4.74 3.65
C ARG A 106 7.90 -5.51 2.37
N ALA A 107 7.01 -6.42 1.99
CA ALA A 107 7.16 -7.21 0.78
C ALA A 107 7.24 -6.32 -0.48
N THR A 108 8.13 -6.70 -1.39
CA THR A 108 8.20 -6.16 -2.75
C THR A 108 7.22 -6.91 -3.66
N PRO A 109 6.80 -6.32 -4.80
CA PRO A 109 6.00 -7.03 -5.80
C PRO A 109 6.63 -8.35 -6.26
N ASP A 110 7.97 -8.39 -6.41
CA ASP A 110 8.69 -9.58 -6.85
C ASP A 110 8.72 -10.68 -5.77
N GLU A 111 8.85 -10.31 -4.49
CA GLU A 111 8.72 -11.25 -3.37
C GLU A 111 7.31 -11.82 -3.28
N ILE A 112 6.28 -10.99 -3.38
CA ILE A 112 4.89 -11.46 -3.43
C ILE A 112 4.68 -12.39 -4.63
N LYS A 113 5.18 -12.02 -5.81
CA LYS A 113 5.10 -12.87 -7.01
C LYS A 113 5.72 -14.24 -6.75
N THR A 114 6.94 -14.27 -6.22
CA THR A 114 7.68 -15.50 -5.94
C THR A 114 6.94 -16.37 -4.93
N ILE A 115 6.51 -15.78 -3.82
CA ILE A 115 5.77 -16.48 -2.76
C ILE A 115 4.47 -17.08 -3.31
N VAL A 116 3.67 -16.29 -4.03
CA VAL A 116 2.39 -16.77 -4.58
C VAL A 116 2.64 -17.84 -5.64
N GLN A 117 3.57 -17.63 -6.56
CA GLN A 117 3.88 -18.60 -7.61
C GLN A 117 4.33 -19.95 -7.02
N GLU A 118 5.17 -19.95 -5.99
CA GLU A 118 5.56 -21.19 -5.32
C GLU A 118 4.40 -21.82 -4.53
N ALA A 119 3.51 -21.02 -3.94
CA ALA A 119 2.33 -21.53 -3.24
C ALA A 119 1.32 -22.18 -4.21
N ILE A 120 1.20 -21.66 -5.42
CA ILE A 120 0.45 -22.26 -6.52
C ILE A 120 1.07 -23.61 -6.92
N HIS A 121 2.39 -23.65 -7.17
CA HIS A 121 3.08 -24.88 -7.54
C HIS A 121 2.99 -25.96 -6.45
N ALA A 122 2.99 -25.56 -5.18
CA ALA A 122 2.81 -26.46 -4.05
C ALA A 122 1.35 -26.85 -3.78
N GLN A 123 0.40 -26.34 -4.57
CA GLN A 123 -1.05 -26.56 -4.43
C GLN A 123 -1.58 -26.25 -3.02
N ILE A 124 -1.06 -25.18 -2.40
CA ILE A 124 -1.45 -24.77 -1.04
C ILE A 124 -2.34 -23.53 -1.01
N VAL A 125 -2.60 -22.91 -2.15
CA VAL A 125 -3.60 -21.84 -2.29
C VAL A 125 -4.98 -22.51 -2.44
N PRO A 126 -5.94 -22.25 -1.55
CA PRO A 126 -7.30 -22.79 -1.69
C PRO A 126 -7.94 -22.31 -2.98
N VAL A 127 -8.64 -23.21 -3.67
CA VAL A 127 -9.36 -22.91 -4.91
C VAL A 127 -10.84 -22.73 -4.60
N SER A 128 -11.42 -21.64 -5.07
CA SER A 128 -12.87 -21.41 -4.99
C SER A 128 -13.67 -22.48 -5.76
N ARG A 129 -14.90 -22.76 -5.32
CA ARG A 129 -15.70 -23.91 -5.81
C ARG A 129 -15.84 -23.90 -7.34
N ASN A 130 -15.70 -25.08 -7.94
CA ASN A 130 -15.85 -25.37 -9.38
C ASN A 130 -14.74 -24.82 -10.30
N ARG A 131 -13.57 -24.48 -9.75
CA ARG A 131 -12.39 -24.13 -10.56
C ARG A 131 -11.30 -25.18 -10.39
N LEU A 132 -10.47 -25.32 -11.42
CA LEU A 132 -9.29 -26.18 -11.39
C LEU A 132 -8.08 -25.45 -10.78
N TYR A 133 -7.99 -24.14 -11.02
CA TYR A 133 -6.91 -23.27 -10.56
C TYR A 133 -7.47 -22.08 -9.76
N PRO A 134 -6.70 -21.53 -8.81
CA PRO A 134 -7.13 -20.40 -8.01
C PRO A 134 -7.11 -19.11 -8.83
N ASP A 135 -7.94 -18.16 -8.46
CA ASP A 135 -7.97 -16.84 -9.09
C ASP A 135 -7.26 -15.76 -8.27
N SER A 136 -7.37 -14.51 -8.74
CA SER A 136 -6.81 -13.36 -8.04
C SER A 136 -7.33 -13.21 -6.61
N ALA A 137 -8.62 -13.50 -6.36
CA ALA A 137 -9.25 -13.36 -5.05
C ALA A 137 -8.79 -14.48 -4.11
N ASP A 138 -8.69 -15.71 -4.61
CA ASP A 138 -8.15 -16.86 -3.88
C ASP A 138 -6.70 -16.59 -3.44
N CYS A 139 -5.85 -16.13 -4.35
CA CYS A 139 -4.46 -15.74 -4.06
C CYS A 139 -4.38 -14.63 -3.01
N ARG A 140 -5.18 -13.58 -3.18
CA ARG A 140 -5.19 -12.43 -2.27
C ARG A 140 -5.69 -12.80 -0.88
N GLN A 141 -6.73 -13.61 -0.80
CA GLN A 141 -7.26 -14.09 0.47
C GLN A 141 -6.25 -14.97 1.21
N TRP A 142 -5.50 -15.80 0.48
CA TRP A 142 -4.42 -16.60 1.06
C TRP A 142 -3.28 -15.73 1.62
N LEU A 143 -2.84 -14.70 0.89
CA LEU A 143 -1.87 -13.71 1.39
C LEU A 143 -2.38 -13.02 2.67
N LYS A 144 -3.67 -12.63 2.68
CA LYS A 144 -4.34 -12.02 3.85
C LYS A 144 -4.34 -12.93 5.07
N GLN A 145 -4.72 -14.20 4.88
CA GLN A 145 -4.79 -15.20 5.93
C GLN A 145 -3.46 -15.39 6.65
N TYR A 146 -2.36 -15.37 5.90
CA TYR A 146 -1.02 -15.62 6.46
C TYR A 146 -0.21 -14.36 6.75
N GLY A 147 -0.82 -13.17 6.60
CA GLY A 147 -0.21 -11.91 6.99
C GLY A 147 0.85 -11.37 6.02
N ILE A 148 0.84 -11.83 4.77
CA ILE A 148 1.83 -11.50 3.73
C ILE A 148 1.33 -10.32 2.90
N GLY A 149 2.04 -9.20 2.90
CA GLY A 149 1.62 -8.02 2.14
C GLY A 149 2.48 -6.81 2.41
N VAL A 150 1.89 -5.61 2.25
CA VAL A 150 2.59 -4.34 2.45
C VAL A 150 1.85 -3.42 3.41
N ASP A 151 2.54 -2.74 4.31
CA ASP A 151 1.98 -1.64 5.08
C ASP A 151 2.24 -0.29 4.38
N CYS A 152 1.78 0.81 4.97
CA CYS A 152 1.93 2.13 4.36
C CYS A 152 3.40 2.56 4.32
N SER A 153 4.15 2.25 5.38
CA SER A 153 5.56 2.62 5.51
C SER A 153 6.46 1.80 4.57
N GLY A 154 6.19 0.51 4.45
CA GLY A 154 6.83 -0.43 3.54
C GLY A 154 6.56 -0.06 2.09
N PHE A 155 5.31 0.25 1.73
CA PHE A 155 4.97 0.70 0.38
C PHE A 155 5.79 1.94 0.00
N VAL A 156 5.81 2.95 0.88
CA VAL A 156 6.54 4.20 0.63
C VAL A 156 8.04 3.95 0.53
N LYS A 157 8.60 3.15 1.45
CA LYS A 157 10.01 2.79 1.43
C LYS A 157 10.40 2.10 0.12
N GLN A 158 9.62 1.12 -0.34
CA GLN A 158 9.91 0.40 -1.58
C GLN A 158 9.78 1.31 -2.82
N ALA A 159 8.75 2.17 -2.85
CA ALA A 159 8.57 3.16 -3.91
C ALA A 159 9.78 4.12 -3.99
N LEU A 160 10.24 4.64 -2.85
CA LEU A 160 11.37 5.56 -2.78
C LEU A 160 12.70 4.88 -3.17
N ILE A 161 12.97 3.66 -2.69
CA ILE A 161 14.16 2.89 -3.09
C ILE A 161 14.18 2.72 -4.60
N ARG A 162 13.04 2.36 -5.21
CA ARG A 162 12.92 2.24 -6.66
C ARG A 162 13.13 3.57 -7.37
N LEU A 163 12.50 4.64 -6.87
CA LEU A 163 12.61 5.97 -7.46
C LEU A 163 14.05 6.46 -7.48
N VAL A 164 14.80 6.21 -6.40
CA VAL A 164 16.22 6.55 -6.32
C VAL A 164 17.01 5.78 -7.39
N LYS A 165 16.84 4.46 -7.49
CA LYS A 165 17.51 3.67 -8.52
C LYS A 165 17.20 4.16 -9.94
N ALA A 166 15.92 4.44 -10.23
CA ALA A 166 15.49 4.95 -11.53
C ALA A 166 16.06 6.36 -11.81
N SER A 167 16.09 7.22 -10.79
CA SER A 167 16.66 8.57 -10.84
C SER A 167 18.16 8.56 -11.14
N CYS A 168 18.90 7.68 -10.47
CA CYS A 168 20.33 7.46 -10.72
C CYS A 168 20.54 7.10 -12.21
N ALA A 169 19.81 6.11 -12.70
CA ALA A 169 19.90 5.68 -14.10
C ALA A 169 19.53 6.81 -15.09
N PHE A 170 18.46 7.57 -14.81
CA PHE A 170 18.04 8.70 -15.64
C PHE A 170 19.11 9.79 -15.75
N LEU A 171 19.86 10.03 -14.67
CA LEU A 171 20.90 11.05 -14.60
C LEU A 171 22.29 10.53 -15.01
N GLY A 172 22.44 9.25 -15.33
CA GLY A 172 23.75 8.63 -15.58
C GLY A 172 24.65 8.61 -14.32
N LYS A 173 24.04 8.43 -13.16
CA LYS A 173 24.66 8.48 -11.82
C LYS A 173 24.53 7.17 -11.08
N THR A 174 25.33 7.01 -10.03
CA THR A 174 25.25 5.88 -9.11
C THR A 174 24.41 6.22 -7.85
N PRO A 175 23.84 5.22 -7.15
CA PRO A 175 23.14 5.42 -5.88
C PRO A 175 23.99 6.05 -4.77
N ASP A 176 25.31 5.90 -4.82
CA ASP A 176 26.22 6.49 -3.84
C ASP A 176 26.40 7.99 -4.05
N GLU A 177 26.19 8.48 -5.27
CA GLU A 177 26.23 9.91 -5.59
C GLU A 177 24.91 10.65 -5.26
N ARG A 178 23.88 9.97 -4.74
CA ARG A 178 22.49 10.48 -4.58
C ARG A 178 22.34 11.87 -3.93
N ASP A 179 23.17 12.18 -2.94
CA ASP A 179 23.11 13.45 -2.23
C ASP A 179 23.61 14.61 -3.11
N SER A 180 24.58 14.34 -4.00
CA SER A 180 25.21 15.36 -4.86
C SER A 180 24.31 15.94 -5.95
N TYR A 181 23.20 15.27 -6.28
CA TYR A 181 22.23 15.72 -7.29
C TYR A 181 20.81 15.82 -6.75
N GLY A 182 20.66 15.95 -5.43
CA GLY A 182 19.40 16.34 -4.82
C GLY A 182 18.29 15.28 -4.88
N VAL A 183 18.64 13.99 -4.91
CA VAL A 183 17.69 12.89 -4.63
C VAL A 183 17.98 12.19 -3.30
N GLY A 184 19.00 12.64 -2.58
CA GLY A 184 19.34 12.19 -1.23
C GLY A 184 18.18 12.23 -0.24
N TRP A 185 17.29 13.21 -0.37
CA TRP A 185 16.07 13.31 0.44
C TRP A 185 15.07 12.17 0.17
N MET A 186 15.08 11.57 -1.02
CA MET A 186 14.25 10.41 -1.36
C MET A 186 14.76 9.15 -0.67
N THR A 187 16.06 9.05 -0.39
CA THR A 187 16.63 8.07 0.53
C THR A 187 16.71 8.68 1.91
N THR A 188 15.61 8.71 2.64
CA THR A 188 15.70 9.08 4.06
C THR A 188 16.75 8.18 4.73
N HIS A 189 17.88 8.78 5.11
CA HIS A 189 18.85 8.19 6.04
C HIS A 189 18.23 7.92 7.43
N GLY A 190 16.93 8.19 7.59
CA GLY A 190 16.14 8.02 8.80
C GLY A 190 15.20 6.82 8.86
N PHE A 191 15.07 5.93 7.86
CA PHE A 191 14.25 4.68 8.00
C PHE A 191 14.85 3.65 8.97
N ARG A 192 15.61 4.10 9.98
CA ARG A 192 15.83 3.36 11.23
C ARG A 192 14.48 3.09 11.87
N ARG A 193 14.45 2.07 12.72
CA ARG A 193 13.29 1.49 13.43
C ARG A 193 12.51 2.50 14.31
N ASP A 194 12.92 3.77 14.26
CA ASP A 194 12.74 4.82 15.24
C ASP A 194 11.94 6.01 14.67
N ILE A 195 11.43 5.97 13.42
CA ILE A 195 10.54 7.02 12.85
C ILE A 195 9.19 7.16 13.58
N LEU A 196 8.92 6.24 14.50
CA LEU A 196 7.82 6.31 15.46
C LEU A 196 8.31 6.64 16.89
N GLY A 197 9.59 6.97 17.00
CA GLY A 197 10.29 7.59 18.10
C GLY A 197 10.05 9.09 18.12
N THR A 198 10.63 9.76 19.09
CA THR A 198 10.16 11.00 19.71
C THR A 198 9.84 12.14 18.73
N ALA A 199 9.00 13.09 19.19
CA ALA A 199 8.52 14.24 18.42
C ALA A 199 9.60 15.08 17.70
N THR A 200 10.87 14.91 18.06
CA THR A 200 12.07 15.54 17.49
C THR A 200 12.53 14.94 16.15
N GLU A 201 12.05 13.76 15.73
CA GLU A 201 12.51 13.10 14.48
C GLU A 201 11.50 13.22 13.31
N ARG A 202 10.33 13.83 13.56
CA ARG A 202 9.35 14.20 12.51
C ARG A 202 9.90 15.18 11.48
N ASP A 203 10.99 15.86 11.80
CA ASP A 203 11.67 16.82 10.93
C ASP A 203 12.57 16.16 9.88
N SER A 204 12.72 14.83 9.89
CA SER A 204 13.60 14.09 8.97
C SER A 204 13.01 13.81 7.59
N PHE A 205 11.69 13.92 7.43
CA PHE A 205 11.07 14.06 6.13
C PHE A 205 10.88 15.56 5.88
N GLY A 206 11.26 16.05 4.70
CA GLY A 206 10.86 17.37 4.25
C GLY A 206 9.34 17.41 4.18
N SER A 207 8.68 17.69 5.31
CA SER A 207 7.23 17.67 5.39
C SER A 207 6.72 18.78 4.47
N VAL A 208 5.87 18.39 3.51
CA VAL A 208 5.19 19.37 2.66
C VAL A 208 4.28 20.18 3.57
N ALA A 209 4.75 21.35 3.97
CA ALA A 209 4.02 22.19 4.90
C ALA A 209 2.66 22.59 4.32
N THR A 210 2.60 22.88 3.02
CA THR A 210 1.39 23.36 2.32
C THR A 210 1.28 22.72 0.93
N PRO A 211 0.06 22.50 0.39
CA PRO A 211 -0.12 21.91 -0.95
C PRO A 211 0.65 22.64 -2.06
N ARG A 212 0.82 23.96 -1.95
CA ARG A 212 1.61 24.79 -2.89
C ARG A 212 3.05 24.30 -3.06
N LYS A 213 3.64 23.76 -1.99
CA LYS A 213 5.03 23.29 -1.99
C LYS A 213 5.16 21.85 -2.47
N ALA A 214 4.05 21.13 -2.64
CA ALA A 214 4.05 19.74 -3.06
C ALA A 214 4.65 19.57 -4.46
N ARG A 215 5.46 18.53 -4.62
CA ARG A 215 6.07 18.12 -5.88
C ARG A 215 6.00 16.60 -6.00
N PRO A 216 5.99 16.05 -7.23
CA PRO A 216 6.13 14.61 -7.42
C PRO A 216 7.34 14.04 -6.66
N GLY A 217 7.12 12.95 -5.93
CA GLY A 217 8.10 12.31 -5.05
C GLY A 217 8.02 12.73 -3.59
N ASP A 218 7.39 13.87 -3.28
CA ASP A 218 7.23 14.30 -1.89
C ASP A 218 6.39 13.30 -1.10
N VAL A 219 6.73 13.14 0.18
CA VAL A 219 6.04 12.25 1.11
C VAL A 219 5.11 13.08 2.01
N LEU A 220 3.83 12.77 1.97
CA LEU A 220 2.83 13.36 2.86
C LEU A 220 2.55 12.41 4.03
N VAL A 221 2.92 12.84 5.23
CA VAL A 221 2.63 12.11 6.47
C VAL A 221 1.38 12.72 7.11
N SER A 222 0.34 11.90 7.25
CA SER A 222 -0.86 12.21 8.03
C SER A 222 -0.87 11.37 9.30
N GLN A 223 -1.78 11.68 10.23
CA GLN A 223 -1.79 11.09 11.58
C GLN A 223 -1.77 9.55 11.60
N SER A 224 -2.32 8.88 10.60
CA SER A 224 -2.40 7.40 10.53
C SER A 224 -1.80 6.81 9.25
N HIS A 225 -1.27 7.65 8.34
CA HIS A 225 -1.02 7.21 6.98
C HIS A 225 0.03 8.03 6.23
N ILE A 226 0.80 7.39 5.36
CA ILE A 226 1.87 7.98 4.55
C ILE A 226 1.52 7.83 3.07
N ARG A 227 1.64 8.93 2.32
CA ARG A 227 1.33 9.00 0.88
C ARG A 227 2.51 9.58 0.11
N ILE A 228 2.60 9.27 -1.18
CA ILE A 228 3.59 9.87 -2.09
C ILE A 228 2.85 10.70 -3.12
N VAL A 229 3.31 11.93 -3.35
CA VAL A 229 2.79 12.78 -4.43
C VAL A 229 3.25 12.22 -5.78
N ILE A 230 2.30 11.90 -6.65
CA ILE A 230 2.54 11.49 -8.04
C ILE A 230 2.56 12.70 -8.95
N ASP A 231 1.59 13.61 -8.77
CA ASP A 231 1.39 14.78 -9.62
C ASP A 231 0.66 15.90 -8.87
N VAL A 232 0.79 17.13 -9.37
CA VAL A 232 0.15 18.33 -8.83
C VAL A 232 -0.50 19.10 -9.96
N GLU A 233 -1.82 19.23 -9.89
CA GLU A 233 -2.62 19.85 -10.92
C GLU A 233 -3.25 21.15 -10.39
N PRO A 234 -2.96 22.31 -11.01
CA PRO A 234 -3.61 23.56 -10.64
C PRO A 234 -5.06 23.60 -11.11
N CYS A 235 -5.95 24.14 -10.27
CA CYS A 235 -7.34 24.42 -10.62
C CYS A 235 -7.56 25.92 -10.90
N PRO A 236 -8.66 26.30 -11.58
CA PRO A 236 -8.99 27.69 -11.88
C PRO A 236 -9.12 28.59 -10.63
N ASP A 237 -9.60 28.05 -9.50
CA ASP A 237 -9.86 28.81 -8.27
C ASP A 237 -8.65 28.84 -7.31
N ASP A 238 -7.43 28.74 -7.86
CA ASP A 238 -6.16 28.59 -7.12
C ASP A 238 -6.06 27.31 -6.25
N ALA A 239 -7.13 26.50 -6.18
CA ALA A 239 -7.08 25.18 -5.56
C ALA A 239 -6.05 24.27 -6.25
N LEU A 240 -5.51 23.31 -5.51
CA LEU A 240 -4.59 22.30 -6.05
C LEU A 240 -5.17 20.90 -5.90
N ILE A 241 -5.10 20.09 -6.96
CA ILE A 241 -5.35 18.65 -6.90
C ILE A 241 -4.01 17.95 -6.79
N LEU A 242 -3.80 17.24 -5.68
CA LEU A 242 -2.68 16.32 -5.53
C LEU A 242 -3.14 14.93 -5.96
N HIS A 243 -2.40 14.35 -6.91
CA HIS A 243 -2.52 12.94 -7.25
C HIS A 243 -1.56 12.18 -6.36
N LEU A 244 -2.05 11.24 -5.56
CA LEU A 244 -1.27 10.58 -4.51
C LEU A 244 -1.26 9.07 -4.72
N ALA A 245 -0.12 8.43 -4.45
CA ALA A 245 -0.01 6.99 -4.25
C ALA A 245 -0.08 6.68 -2.76
N GLU A 246 -0.88 5.70 -2.38
CA GLU A 246 -1.11 5.37 -0.98
C GLU A 246 -1.38 3.88 -0.79
N SER A 247 -1.21 3.35 0.42
CA SER A 247 -1.56 1.96 0.76
C SER A 247 -2.20 1.89 2.15
N THR A 248 -3.51 1.65 2.25
CA THR A 248 -4.26 1.86 3.50
C THR A 248 -5.26 0.75 3.81
N SER A 249 -5.43 0.43 5.10
CA SER A 249 -6.65 -0.18 5.62
C SER A 249 -7.58 0.95 6.02
N ALA A 250 -8.67 1.16 5.30
CA ALA A 250 -9.47 2.36 5.48
C ALA A 250 -9.94 2.57 6.94
N VAL A 251 -9.67 3.77 7.46
CA VAL A 251 -10.42 4.41 8.57
C VAL A 251 -11.09 5.72 8.10
N ASP A 252 -10.66 6.27 6.94
CA ASP A 252 -11.07 7.59 6.45
C ASP A 252 -12.09 7.53 5.28
N ILE A 253 -12.67 6.36 4.99
CA ILE A 253 -13.88 6.29 4.17
C ILE A 253 -15.05 6.71 5.07
N PRO A 254 -15.94 7.63 4.67
CA PRO A 254 -17.06 8.08 5.49
C PRO A 254 -17.76 6.92 6.21
N LEU A 255 -17.93 7.06 7.52
CA LEU A 255 -18.64 6.14 8.42
C LEU A 255 -19.99 5.77 7.80
N GLY A 256 -20.04 4.61 7.15
CA GLY A 256 -21.19 4.17 6.35
C GLY A 256 -20.82 3.36 5.11
N GLN A 257 -19.58 3.47 4.61
CA GLN A 257 -19.08 2.69 3.46
C GLN A 257 -17.81 1.87 3.75
N ALA A 258 -17.21 2.01 4.93
CA ALA A 258 -16.10 1.18 5.34
C ALA A 258 -16.62 -0.23 5.67
N THR A 259 -16.53 -1.17 4.73
CA THR A 259 -16.67 -2.59 5.05
C THR A 259 -15.48 -2.97 5.92
N ALA A 260 -15.68 -3.84 6.92
CA ALA A 260 -14.64 -4.32 7.82
C ALA A 260 -13.43 -4.95 7.08
N ASP A 261 -13.60 -5.24 5.79
CA ASP A 261 -12.67 -5.90 4.88
C ASP A 261 -12.07 -5.01 3.78
N ALA A 262 -12.28 -3.68 3.80
CA ALA A 262 -11.68 -2.75 2.84
C ALA A 262 -10.17 -2.53 3.13
N ASP A 263 -9.41 -3.61 3.02
CA ASP A 263 -8.03 -3.60 2.62
C ASP A 263 -8.01 -3.14 1.16
N ILE A 264 -7.44 -1.96 0.90
CA ILE A 264 -7.45 -1.37 -0.44
C ILE A 264 -6.05 -1.48 -1.08
N GLY A 265 -5.05 -2.00 -0.35
CA GLY A 265 -3.63 -2.05 -0.75
C GLY A 265 -3.14 -0.78 -1.46
N PRO A 266 -2.09 -0.89 -2.29
CA PRO A 266 -1.60 0.24 -3.07
C PRO A 266 -2.64 0.75 -4.08
N ARG A 267 -2.90 2.06 -4.05
CA ARG A 267 -3.80 2.75 -4.98
C ARG A 267 -3.38 4.18 -5.30
N ARG A 268 -3.97 4.71 -6.37
CA ARG A 268 -3.95 6.13 -6.72
C ARG A 268 -5.21 6.81 -6.18
N ILE A 269 -5.06 7.98 -5.59
CA ILE A 269 -6.17 8.85 -5.17
C ILE A 269 -5.94 10.29 -5.64
N GLN A 270 -7.02 11.06 -5.71
CA GLN A 270 -6.96 12.51 -5.91
C GLN A 270 -7.48 13.23 -4.68
N VAL A 271 -6.75 14.24 -4.25
CA VAL A 271 -7.13 15.08 -3.12
C VAL A 271 -7.08 16.53 -3.55
N GLN A 272 -8.22 17.21 -3.47
CA GLN A 272 -8.30 18.64 -3.73
C GLN A 272 -8.09 19.42 -2.42
N TYR A 273 -7.19 20.41 -2.49
CA TYR A 273 -6.93 21.37 -1.43
C TYR A 273 -7.39 22.75 -1.89
N PRO A 274 -8.48 23.29 -1.32
CA PRO A 274 -9.02 24.59 -1.71
C PRO A 274 -8.15 25.77 -1.24
N GLN A 275 -7.27 25.55 -0.26
CA GLN A 275 -6.42 26.59 0.32
C GLN A 275 -4.95 26.17 0.26
N PRO A 276 -4.32 26.20 -0.92
CA PRO A 276 -2.98 25.65 -1.14
C PRO A 276 -1.85 26.25 -0.31
N ASP A 277 -2.05 27.44 0.25
CA ASP A 277 -1.08 28.11 1.13
C ASP A 277 -1.31 27.82 2.61
N GLN A 278 -2.41 27.16 2.98
CA GLN A 278 -2.63 26.71 4.35
C GLN A 278 -1.93 25.38 4.64
N PRO A 279 -1.54 25.12 5.90
CA PRO A 279 -0.96 23.85 6.26
C PRO A 279 -1.85 22.66 5.92
N ILE A 280 -1.30 21.60 5.32
CA ILE A 280 -2.06 20.38 4.99
C ILE A 280 -2.80 19.84 6.22
N ALA A 281 -2.14 19.85 7.38
CA ALA A 281 -2.72 19.37 8.65
C ALA A 281 -3.91 20.18 9.19
N ARG A 282 -4.20 21.36 8.62
CA ARG A 282 -5.32 22.23 9.02
C ARG A 282 -6.49 22.21 8.04
N GLN A 283 -6.34 21.53 6.91
CA GLN A 283 -7.36 21.45 5.87
C GLN A 283 -8.11 20.13 5.97
N VAL A 284 -9.41 20.15 5.68
CA VAL A 284 -10.18 18.94 5.41
C VAL A 284 -10.01 18.61 3.93
N PRO A 285 -9.27 17.55 3.57
CA PRO A 285 -9.05 17.19 2.17
C PRO A 285 -10.38 16.78 1.50
N LEU A 286 -10.64 17.33 0.31
CA LEU A 286 -11.76 16.88 -0.52
C LEU A 286 -11.29 15.72 -1.39
N PHE A 287 -11.65 14.50 -1.00
CA PHE A 287 -11.30 13.29 -1.75
C PHE A 287 -12.14 13.20 -3.02
N ARG A 288 -11.47 13.20 -4.18
CA ARG A 288 -12.08 12.83 -5.45
C ARG A 288 -11.72 11.38 -5.75
N ARG A 289 -12.73 10.52 -5.86
CA ARG A 289 -12.51 9.14 -6.28
C ARG A 289 -12.16 9.17 -7.77
N LEU A 290 -10.97 8.70 -8.12
CA LEU A 290 -10.63 8.44 -9.52
C LEU A 290 -11.50 7.28 -10.01
N TYR A 291 -12.38 7.54 -10.97
CA TYR A 291 -12.99 6.50 -11.81
C TYR A 291 -11.93 6.00 -12.79
N ASP A 292 -10.93 5.28 -12.31
CA ASP A 292 -9.98 4.60 -13.20
C ASP A 292 -10.54 3.22 -13.54
N LYS A 293 -10.69 2.89 -14.83
CA LYS A 293 -11.15 1.58 -15.32
C LYS A 293 -10.28 0.42 -14.83
N THR A 294 -9.07 0.72 -14.36
CA THR A 294 -8.15 -0.18 -13.66
C THR A 294 -8.73 -0.79 -12.38
N PHE A 295 -9.76 -0.16 -11.79
CA PHE A 295 -10.49 -0.65 -10.61
C PHE A 295 -11.75 -1.46 -10.93
N ALA A 296 -12.07 -1.72 -12.20
CA ALA A 296 -13.27 -2.50 -12.54
C ALA A 296 -13.25 -3.92 -11.93
N ALA A 297 -12.07 -4.49 -11.67
CA ALA A 297 -11.91 -5.75 -10.94
C ALA A 297 -12.32 -5.62 -9.46
N ASP A 298 -11.89 -4.55 -8.78
CA ASP A 298 -12.28 -4.26 -7.39
C ASP A 298 -13.74 -3.83 -7.27
N GLU A 299 -14.31 -3.21 -8.31
CA GLU A 299 -15.72 -2.81 -8.33
C GLU A 299 -16.62 -4.02 -8.54
N ALA A 300 -16.21 -5.00 -9.35
CA ALA A 300 -16.85 -6.31 -9.45
C ALA A 300 -16.71 -7.12 -8.15
N GLU A 301 -15.54 -7.10 -7.49
CA GLU A 301 -15.32 -7.74 -6.18
C GLU A 301 -16.13 -7.05 -5.06
N SER A 302 -16.16 -5.72 -5.05
CA SER A 302 -16.96 -4.92 -4.11
C SER A 302 -18.45 -5.11 -4.36
N ALA A 303 -18.91 -5.14 -5.62
CA ALA A 303 -20.30 -5.42 -5.98
C ALA A 303 -20.68 -6.88 -5.69
N TYR A 304 -19.74 -7.83 -5.82
CA TYR A 304 -19.92 -9.23 -5.43
C TYR A 304 -20.06 -9.38 -3.91
N ILE A 305 -19.19 -8.73 -3.13
CA ILE A 305 -19.25 -8.72 -1.66
C ILE A 305 -20.52 -8.01 -1.17
N LEU A 306 -20.81 -6.80 -1.68
CA LEU A 306 -22.01 -6.04 -1.31
C LEU A 306 -23.31 -6.70 -1.81
N GLY A 307 -23.28 -7.37 -2.97
CA GLY A 307 -24.38 -8.17 -3.50
C GLY A 307 -24.70 -9.40 -2.65
N ARG A 308 -23.68 -9.99 -2.00
CA ARG A 308 -23.86 -11.09 -1.03
C ARG A 308 -24.57 -10.62 0.25
N PHE A 309 -24.28 -9.42 0.73
CA PHE A 309 -24.97 -8.85 1.90
C PHE A 309 -26.42 -8.49 1.61
N ARG A 310 -26.76 -8.05 0.39
CA ARG A 310 -28.17 -7.85 -0.03
C ARG A 310 -28.95 -9.16 -0.12
N LYS A 311 -28.32 -10.27 -0.51
CA LYS A 311 -28.97 -11.59 -0.56
C LYS A 311 -29.11 -12.29 0.79
N LEU A 312 -28.38 -11.84 1.83
CA LEU A 312 -28.42 -12.43 3.17
C LEU A 312 -29.44 -11.78 4.12
N GLY A 313 -30.35 -10.93 3.63
CA GLY A 313 -31.58 -10.60 4.36
C GLY A 313 -31.38 -9.87 5.69
N LEU A 314 -30.38 -8.98 5.80
CA LEU A 314 -30.35 -8.00 6.89
C LEU A 314 -31.34 -6.87 6.56
N ILE A 315 -32.60 -7.14 6.92
CA ILE A 315 -33.68 -6.16 7.01
C ILE A 315 -33.24 -5.12 8.05
N TYR A 316 -32.84 -3.94 7.58
CA TYR A 316 -32.84 -2.77 8.45
C TYR A 316 -34.29 -2.35 8.65
N LEU A 317 -34.79 -2.57 9.86
CA LEU A 317 -35.95 -1.91 10.40
C LEU A 317 -35.71 -0.40 10.35
N THR A 318 -36.53 0.29 9.58
CA THR A 318 -36.68 1.75 9.63
C THR A 318 -37.34 2.14 10.94
N MET A 319 -36.66 2.97 11.72
CA MET A 319 -37.24 4.02 12.55
C MET A 319 -36.51 5.32 12.25
#